data_AF-A0A935B218-F1
#
_entry.id   AF-A0A935B218-F1
#
_cell.length_a   1.000
_cell.length_b   1.000
_cell.length_c   1.000
_cell.angle_alpha   90.00
_cell.angle_beta   90.00
_cell.angle_gamma   90.00
#
_symmetry.space_group_name_H-M   'P 1'
#
loop_
_entity.id
_entity.type
_entity.pdbx_description
1 polymer ?
#
loop_
_entity_poly.entity_id
_entity_poly.type
_entity_poly.pdbx_seq_one_letter_code
_entity_poly.pdbx_strand_id
1 'polypeptide(L)'
;MIRFRPVLFLTTTALFALGACSKPASEDGDKAGASSTETAPDTASTPVAYASLKGDAAAGEAAFAQCKVCHSLEESKTMIGPNLHKIIDRPAGSVPGYVYSAALKSSGIVWSEDKVFAYLEKPQALVPGTKMSFAGYPDPQKRADLIAWLKANGGS
;
A
#
# COMPACT_ATOMS: atom_id res chain seq x y z
N MET A 1 69.07 -5.84 11.75
CA MET A 1 68.97 -4.48 12.30
C MET A 1 67.82 -3.76 11.61
N ILE A 2 66.60 -3.80 12.17
CA ILE A 2 65.42 -3.12 11.60
C ILE A 2 64.74 -2.39 12.76
N ARG A 3 64.63 -1.07 12.63
CA ARG A 3 64.22 -0.13 13.67
C ARG A 3 62.70 -0.14 13.83
N PHE A 4 62.25 -0.32 15.07
CA PHE A 4 60.86 -0.09 15.51
C PHE A 4 60.54 1.42 15.46
N ARG A 5 59.38 1.79 14.88
CA ARG A 5 58.79 3.13 15.02
C ARG A 5 57.63 3.06 16.02
N PRO A 6 57.59 3.89 17.08
CA PRO A 6 56.46 3.94 17.98
C PRO A 6 55.36 4.84 17.39
N VAL A 7 54.11 4.39 17.46
CA VAL A 7 52.93 5.21 17.17
C VAL A 7 52.45 5.81 18.49
N LEU A 8 52.56 7.13 18.58
CA LEU A 8 52.12 7.96 19.70
C LEU A 8 50.61 8.23 19.55
N PHE A 9 49.79 7.59 20.38
CA PHE A 9 48.37 7.96 20.50
C PHE A 9 48.22 9.02 21.59
N LEU A 10 47.97 10.26 21.16
CA LEU A 10 47.62 11.39 22.02
C LEU A 10 46.22 11.16 22.63
N THR A 11 46.19 11.04 23.94
CA THR A 11 44.99 11.11 24.76
C THR A 11 44.47 12.55 24.79
N THR A 12 43.19 12.76 24.46
CA THR A 12 42.50 14.01 24.78
C THR A 12 41.34 13.71 25.74
N THR A 13 41.42 14.41 26.85
CA THR A 13 40.70 14.24 28.10
C THR A 13 39.25 14.69 27.97
N ALA A 14 38.33 13.84 28.44
CA ALA A 14 36.93 14.18 28.66
C ALA A 14 36.80 15.17 29.82
N LEU A 15 36.03 16.24 29.63
CA LEU A 15 35.58 17.12 30.71
C LEU A 15 34.06 16.99 30.85
N PHE A 16 33.66 16.26 31.88
CA PHE A 16 32.29 16.19 32.40
C PHE A 16 32.00 17.44 33.23
N ALA A 17 30.86 18.09 32.99
CA ALA A 17 30.29 19.07 33.90
C ALA A 17 28.87 18.60 34.32
N LEU A 18 28.69 18.42 35.63
CA LEU A 18 27.42 18.16 36.30
C LEU A 18 26.61 19.46 36.46
N GLY A 19 25.30 19.38 36.29
CA GLY A 19 24.34 20.40 36.73
C GLY A 19 22.92 19.83 36.78
N ALA A 20 22.33 19.80 37.98
CA ALA A 20 21.02 19.21 38.28
C ALA A 20 19.98 20.27 38.72
N CYS A 21 18.70 19.86 38.71
CA CYS A 21 17.47 20.46 39.26
C CYS A 21 16.79 21.63 38.51
N SER A 22 15.69 21.32 37.81
CA SER A 22 14.31 21.58 38.30
C SER A 22 13.29 21.36 37.18
N LYS A 23 12.17 20.71 37.51
CA LYS A 23 10.97 20.61 36.65
C LYS A 23 9.95 21.63 37.14
N PRO A 24 9.27 22.33 36.22
CA PRO A 24 7.82 22.26 36.26
C PRO A 24 7.23 21.85 34.90
N ALA A 25 6.00 21.35 34.99
CA ALA A 25 5.11 21.05 33.88
C ALA A 25 4.37 22.33 33.42
N SER A 26 3.73 22.20 32.26
CA SER A 26 2.75 23.12 31.64
C SER A 26 3.38 24.33 30.94
N GLU A 27 3.02 24.76 29.73
CA GLU A 27 1.94 24.48 28.77
C GLU A 27 2.45 24.97 27.37
N ASP A 28 1.58 25.04 26.36
CA ASP A 28 1.82 25.40 24.93
C ASP A 28 2.26 24.22 24.03
N GLY A 29 1.35 23.45 23.41
CA GLY A 29 -0.03 23.77 23.10
C GLY A 29 -0.15 24.74 21.92
N ASP A 30 0.38 24.40 20.75
CA ASP A 30 -0.31 24.69 19.47
C ASP A 30 0.23 23.82 18.33
N LYS A 31 -0.42 22.67 18.13
CA LYS A 31 -0.71 22.22 16.77
C LYS A 31 -2.22 22.18 16.65
N ALA A 32 -2.83 23.35 16.54
CA ALA A 32 -4.03 23.47 15.73
C ALA A 32 -3.64 23.00 14.31
N GLY A 33 -4.37 22.08 13.67
CA GLY A 33 -5.81 22.05 13.66
C GLY A 33 -6.31 22.93 12.53
N ALA A 34 -6.01 22.53 11.31
CA ALA A 34 -6.88 22.72 10.16
C ALA A 34 -6.84 21.36 9.43
N SER A 35 -7.81 20.45 9.59
CA SER A 35 -9.25 20.66 9.70
C SER A 35 -9.71 21.81 8.82
N SER A 36 -9.43 21.68 7.52
CA SER A 36 -10.49 21.96 6.57
C SER A 36 -11.43 20.78 6.64
N THR A 37 -12.39 20.92 7.55
CA THR A 37 -13.71 20.36 7.35
C THR A 37 -14.20 20.95 6.03
N GLU A 38 -13.99 20.25 4.93
CA GLU A 38 -14.84 20.46 3.76
C GLU A 38 -16.00 19.49 3.89
N THR A 39 -17.04 19.97 4.57
CA THR A 39 -18.39 19.50 4.32
C THR A 39 -18.72 19.89 2.87
N ALA A 40 -18.58 18.92 1.97
CA ALA A 40 -19.21 18.91 0.66
C ALA A 40 -20.12 17.68 0.57
N PRO A 41 -21.21 17.77 -0.18
CA PRO A 41 -22.52 17.27 0.23
C PRO A 41 -22.64 15.76 0.08
N ASP A 42 -23.57 15.19 0.86
CA ASP A 42 -24.26 13.94 0.58
C ASP A 42 -25.02 14.08 -0.76
N THR A 43 -24.23 14.09 -1.83
CA THR A 43 -24.70 13.99 -3.21
C THR A 43 -24.62 12.51 -3.48
N ALA A 44 -25.74 11.88 -3.81
CA ALA A 44 -25.76 10.51 -4.31
C ALA A 44 -24.61 10.34 -5.32
N SER A 45 -23.57 9.62 -4.90
CA SER A 45 -22.26 9.65 -5.55
C SER A 45 -22.39 8.86 -6.85
N THR A 46 -22.48 9.57 -7.97
CA THR A 46 -22.41 8.94 -9.29
C THR A 46 -21.12 8.15 -9.38
N PRO A 47 -21.18 6.85 -9.76
CA PRO A 47 -19.98 6.03 -9.87
C PRO A 47 -18.93 6.69 -10.78
N VAL A 48 -17.71 6.89 -10.27
CA VAL A 48 -16.58 7.41 -11.04
C VAL A 48 -16.06 6.30 -11.96
N ALA A 49 -15.97 6.57 -13.26
CA ALA A 49 -15.43 5.63 -14.24
C ALA A 49 -13.89 5.67 -14.24
N TYR A 50 -13.23 4.52 -14.28
CA TYR A 50 -11.76 4.45 -14.33
C TYR A 50 -11.17 5.25 -15.50
N ALA A 51 -11.80 5.18 -16.68
CA ALA A 51 -11.36 5.91 -17.87
C ALA A 51 -11.33 7.45 -17.72
N SER A 52 -11.97 8.01 -16.69
CA SER A 52 -11.92 9.44 -16.39
C SER A 52 -10.73 9.86 -15.52
N LEU A 53 -9.96 8.89 -15.01
CA LEU A 53 -8.85 9.10 -14.08
C LEU A 53 -7.52 8.84 -14.77
N LYS A 54 -6.50 9.61 -14.37
CA LYS A 54 -5.12 9.36 -14.76
C LYS A 54 -4.37 8.85 -13.53
N GLY A 55 -3.99 7.57 -13.55
CA GLY A 55 -3.21 6.98 -12.46
C GLY A 55 -1.76 7.47 -12.42
N ASP A 56 -1.23 7.60 -11.21
CA ASP A 56 0.19 7.81 -10.91
C ASP A 56 0.79 6.54 -10.29
N ALA A 57 1.69 5.89 -11.01
CA ALA A 57 2.34 4.67 -10.53
C ALA A 57 3.17 4.92 -9.26
N ALA A 58 3.81 6.09 -9.09
CA ALA A 58 4.60 6.38 -7.90
C ALA A 58 3.71 6.45 -6.65
N ALA A 59 2.53 7.09 -6.77
CA ALA A 59 1.53 7.10 -5.70
C ALA A 59 0.94 5.70 -5.43
N GLY A 60 0.80 4.89 -6.50
CA GLY A 60 0.24 3.54 -6.42
C GLY A 60 1.07 2.55 -5.59
N GLU A 61 2.38 2.75 -5.47
CA GLU A 61 3.25 1.91 -4.63
C GLU A 61 2.79 1.92 -3.17
N ALA A 62 2.47 3.11 -2.65
CA ALA A 62 1.96 3.26 -1.30
C ALA A 62 0.59 2.57 -1.13
N ALA A 63 -0.26 2.61 -2.15
CA ALA A 63 -1.54 1.90 -2.16
C ALA A 63 -1.35 0.37 -2.16
N PHE A 64 -0.27 -0.16 -2.74
CA PHE A 64 0.03 -1.58 -2.73
C PHE A 64 0.52 -2.11 -1.36
N ALA A 65 0.89 -1.22 -0.43
CA ALA A 65 1.40 -1.63 0.88
C ALA A 65 0.43 -2.50 1.70
N GLN A 66 -0.89 -2.38 1.49
CA GLN A 66 -1.88 -3.26 2.11
C GLN A 66 -2.00 -4.61 1.37
N CYS A 67 -1.73 -4.62 0.07
CA CYS A 67 -1.83 -5.81 -0.78
C CYS A 67 -0.65 -6.75 -0.57
N LYS A 68 0.56 -6.22 -0.34
CA LYS A 68 1.80 -7.01 -0.19
C LYS A 68 1.79 -8.00 0.99
N VAL A 69 0.89 -7.81 1.96
CA VAL A 69 0.71 -8.73 3.09
C VAL A 69 0.18 -10.08 2.60
N CYS A 70 -0.65 -10.06 1.56
CA CYS A 70 -1.34 -11.24 1.06
C CYS A 70 -0.92 -11.66 -0.35
N HIS A 71 -0.35 -10.75 -1.13
CA HIS A 71 -0.09 -10.97 -2.55
C HIS A 71 1.37 -10.71 -2.95
N SER A 72 1.89 -11.60 -3.78
CA SER A 72 3.21 -11.45 -4.41
C SER A 72 3.04 -10.96 -5.86
N LEU A 73 4.05 -10.28 -6.38
CA LEU A 73 4.17 -10.01 -7.82
C LEU A 73 5.00 -11.06 -8.56
N GLU A 74 5.65 -11.98 -7.84
CA GLU A 74 6.39 -13.09 -8.44
C GLU A 74 5.41 -14.17 -8.94
N GLU A 75 5.52 -14.57 -10.21
CA GLU A 75 4.58 -15.46 -10.90
C GLU A 75 4.34 -16.81 -10.19
N SER A 76 5.38 -17.39 -9.59
CA SER A 76 5.29 -18.70 -8.94
C SER A 76 5.02 -18.63 -7.44
N LYS A 77 4.84 -17.44 -6.86
CA LYS A 77 4.76 -17.25 -5.41
C LYS A 77 3.35 -16.88 -4.96
N THR A 78 2.66 -17.86 -4.41
CA THR A 78 1.35 -17.67 -3.79
C THR A 78 1.51 -17.56 -2.27
N MET A 79 0.69 -16.72 -1.63
CA MET A 79 0.72 -16.49 -0.18
C MET A 79 -0.70 -16.68 0.39
N ILE A 80 -1.16 -15.79 1.27
CA ILE A 80 -2.56 -15.78 1.74
C ILE A 80 -3.51 -15.61 0.53
N GLY A 81 -3.14 -14.72 -0.40
CA GLY A 81 -3.75 -14.54 -1.71
C GLY A 81 -2.90 -15.13 -2.84
N PRO A 82 -3.48 -15.29 -4.05
CA PRO A 82 -2.73 -15.68 -5.25
C PRO A 82 -1.71 -14.60 -5.64
N ASN A 83 -0.71 -14.94 -6.46
CA ASN A 83 0.14 -13.91 -7.06
C ASN A 83 -0.68 -12.97 -7.97
N LEU A 84 -0.19 -11.75 -8.15
CA LEU A 84 -0.78 -10.72 -9.01
C LEU A 84 0.07 -10.44 -10.26
N HIS A 85 1.00 -11.34 -10.59
CA HIS A 85 1.80 -11.25 -11.81
C HIS A 85 0.91 -11.27 -13.06
N LYS A 86 0.96 -10.22 -13.88
CA LYS A 86 0.10 -10.05 -15.06
C LYS A 86 -1.36 -10.24 -14.72
N ILE A 87 -1.82 -9.54 -13.69
CA ILE A 87 -3.21 -9.61 -13.26
C ILE A 87 -4.16 -9.01 -14.30
N ILE A 88 -3.75 -7.96 -15.02
CA ILE A 88 -4.59 -7.33 -16.04
C ILE A 88 -4.87 -8.32 -17.17
N ASP A 89 -6.12 -8.38 -17.61
CA ASP A 89 -6.66 -9.31 -18.62
C ASP A 89 -6.61 -10.80 -18.26
N ARG A 90 -6.17 -11.14 -17.05
CA ARG A 90 -6.16 -12.52 -16.56
C ARG A 90 -7.56 -12.95 -16.12
N PRO A 91 -8.02 -14.17 -16.44
CA PRO A 91 -9.27 -14.70 -15.88
C PRO A 91 -9.20 -14.78 -14.36
N ALA A 92 -10.27 -14.41 -13.67
CA ALA A 92 -10.38 -14.58 -12.23
C ALA A 92 -10.36 -16.08 -11.86
N GLY A 93 -9.76 -16.41 -10.72
CA GLY A 93 -9.73 -17.80 -10.25
C GLY A 93 -8.78 -18.74 -11.02
N SER A 94 -7.81 -18.20 -11.77
CA SER A 94 -7.02 -18.97 -12.74
C SER A 94 -5.60 -19.34 -12.32
N VAL A 95 -5.04 -18.74 -11.25
CA VAL A 95 -3.67 -19.09 -10.81
C VAL A 95 -3.60 -20.56 -10.40
N PRO A 96 -2.75 -21.39 -11.05
CA PRO A 96 -2.63 -22.81 -10.74
C PRO A 96 -2.26 -23.06 -9.28
N GLY A 97 -2.87 -24.09 -8.69
CA GLY A 97 -2.57 -24.52 -7.32
C GLY A 97 -3.16 -23.65 -6.19
N TYR A 98 -3.74 -22.48 -6.48
CA TYR A 98 -4.41 -21.68 -5.45
C TYR A 98 -5.88 -22.08 -5.26
N VAL A 99 -6.32 -22.16 -4.01
CA VAL A 99 -7.69 -22.54 -3.64
C VAL A 99 -8.57 -21.30 -3.49
N TYR A 100 -9.23 -20.90 -4.57
CA TYR A 100 -10.15 -19.77 -4.61
C TYR A 100 -11.43 -19.98 -3.77
N SER A 101 -12.19 -18.91 -3.54
CA SER A 101 -13.60 -19.05 -3.17
C SER A 101 -14.39 -19.62 -4.35
N ALA A 102 -15.49 -20.32 -4.05
CA ALA A 102 -16.42 -20.77 -5.08
C ALA A 102 -16.93 -19.56 -5.89
N ALA A 103 -17.32 -18.48 -5.20
CA ALA A 103 -17.83 -17.25 -5.81
C ALA A 103 -16.85 -16.62 -6.81
N LEU A 104 -15.57 -16.50 -6.47
CA LEU A 104 -14.60 -15.87 -7.37
C LEU A 104 -14.26 -16.77 -8.55
N LYS A 105 -14.19 -18.09 -8.32
CA LYS A 105 -13.94 -19.09 -9.37
C LYS A 105 -15.08 -19.17 -10.39
N SER A 106 -16.32 -18.97 -9.95
CA SER A 106 -17.51 -18.99 -10.83
C SER A 106 -17.91 -17.61 -11.35
N SER A 107 -17.16 -16.55 -11.03
CA SER A 107 -17.56 -15.17 -11.35
C SER A 107 -17.56 -14.85 -12.84
N GLY A 108 -16.80 -15.60 -13.66
CA GLY A 108 -16.60 -15.31 -15.08
C GLY A 108 -15.84 -13.99 -15.35
N ILE A 109 -15.28 -13.36 -14.32
CA ILE A 109 -14.56 -12.10 -14.44
C ILE A 109 -13.25 -12.32 -15.21
N VAL A 110 -12.98 -11.43 -16.15
CA VAL A 110 -11.63 -11.16 -16.66
C VAL A 110 -11.19 -9.84 -16.04
N TRP A 111 -9.98 -9.78 -15.47
CA TRP A 111 -9.49 -8.64 -14.73
C TRP A 111 -9.05 -7.48 -15.63
N SER A 112 -9.98 -6.85 -16.32
CA SER A 112 -9.72 -5.56 -16.97
C SER A 112 -9.48 -4.46 -15.93
N GLU A 113 -8.94 -3.33 -16.35
CA GLU A 113 -8.69 -2.17 -15.49
C GLU A 113 -9.97 -1.71 -14.77
N ASP A 114 -11.10 -1.63 -15.49
CA ASP A 114 -12.41 -1.32 -14.89
C ASP A 114 -12.86 -2.33 -13.82
N LYS A 115 -12.58 -3.63 -14.04
CA LYS A 115 -12.97 -4.67 -13.10
C LYS A 115 -12.08 -4.66 -11.86
N VAL A 116 -10.78 -4.45 -12.02
CA VAL A 116 -9.88 -4.25 -10.88
C VAL A 116 -10.28 -2.99 -10.12
N PHE A 117 -10.57 -1.90 -10.82
CA PHE A 117 -11.03 -0.64 -10.22
C PHE A 117 -12.30 -0.82 -9.39
N ALA A 118 -13.32 -1.47 -9.92
CA ALA A 118 -14.56 -1.77 -9.20
C ALA A 118 -14.32 -2.73 -8.02
N TYR A 119 -13.50 -3.76 -8.22
CA TYR A 119 -13.23 -4.76 -7.17
C TYR A 119 -12.48 -4.16 -5.99
N LEU A 120 -11.52 -3.27 -6.25
CA LEU A 120 -10.78 -2.56 -5.23
C LEU A 120 -11.65 -1.61 -4.39
N GLU A 121 -12.81 -1.16 -4.89
CA GLU A 121 -13.73 -0.32 -4.10
C GLU A 121 -14.28 -1.07 -2.90
N LYS A 122 -14.77 -2.29 -3.16
CA LYS A 122 -15.45 -3.13 -2.19
C LYS A 122 -15.54 -4.57 -2.72
N PRO A 123 -14.53 -5.42 -2.44
CA PRO A 123 -14.46 -6.78 -2.99
C PRO A 123 -15.70 -7.63 -2.72
N GLN A 124 -16.23 -7.55 -1.50
CA GLN A 124 -17.43 -8.30 -1.08
C GLN A 124 -18.71 -7.83 -1.77
N ALA A 125 -18.75 -6.59 -2.27
CA ALA A 125 -19.92 -6.11 -3.02
C ALA A 125 -19.87 -6.60 -4.48
N LEU A 126 -18.69 -6.59 -5.12
CA LEU A 126 -18.57 -7.05 -6.49
C LEU A 126 -18.61 -8.59 -6.60
N VAL A 127 -17.99 -9.29 -5.66
CA VAL A 127 -17.99 -10.76 -5.60
C VAL A 127 -18.41 -11.22 -4.20
N PRO A 128 -19.72 -11.27 -3.91
CA PRO A 128 -20.23 -11.76 -2.64
C PRO A 128 -19.74 -13.18 -2.35
N GLY A 129 -19.15 -13.39 -1.17
CA GLY A 129 -18.55 -14.68 -0.80
C GLY A 129 -17.11 -14.87 -1.31
N THR A 130 -16.46 -13.81 -1.78
CA THR A 130 -15.00 -13.81 -1.94
C THR A 130 -14.31 -14.06 -0.59
N LYS A 131 -13.21 -14.80 -0.60
CA LYS A 131 -12.36 -15.03 0.59
C LYS A 131 -11.41 -13.85 0.86
N MET A 132 -11.34 -12.87 -0.03
CA MET A 132 -10.48 -11.69 0.15
C MET A 132 -11.05 -10.80 1.26
N SER A 133 -10.42 -10.81 2.43
CA SER A 133 -10.77 -9.98 3.58
C SER A 133 -10.17 -8.58 3.47
N PHE A 134 -10.55 -7.86 2.42
CA PHE A 134 -10.13 -6.48 2.19
C PHE A 134 -11.35 -5.56 2.26
N ALA A 135 -11.25 -4.48 3.04
CA ALA A 135 -12.34 -3.52 3.22
C ALA A 135 -12.64 -2.72 1.95
N GLY A 136 -11.63 -2.52 1.10
CA GLY A 136 -11.72 -1.70 -0.10
C GLY A 136 -11.04 -0.34 0.02
N TYR A 137 -10.84 0.31 -1.12
CA TYR A 137 -10.41 1.70 -1.25
C TYR A 137 -11.57 2.52 -1.84
N PRO A 138 -12.30 3.29 -1.01
CA PRO A 138 -13.40 4.12 -1.51
C PRO A 138 -12.89 5.23 -2.44
N ASP A 139 -11.68 5.74 -2.19
CA ASP A 139 -11.04 6.76 -3.02
C ASP A 139 -10.77 6.22 -4.45
N PRO A 140 -11.42 6.82 -5.48
CA PRO A 140 -11.22 6.41 -6.86
C PRO A 140 -9.80 6.69 -7.37
N GLN A 141 -9.18 7.81 -7.00
CA GLN A 141 -7.83 8.14 -7.48
C GLN A 141 -6.81 7.13 -6.96
N LYS A 142 -6.90 6.77 -5.67
CA LYS A 142 -6.04 5.74 -5.07
C LYS A 142 -6.12 4.40 -5.80
N ARG A 143 -7.32 4.01 -6.27
CA ARG A 143 -7.50 2.78 -7.06
C ARG A 143 -6.87 2.89 -8.43
N ALA A 144 -7.01 4.05 -9.10
CA ALA A 144 -6.39 4.30 -10.40
C ALA A 144 -4.85 4.28 -10.31
N ASP A 145 -4.29 4.88 -9.27
CA ASP A 145 -2.84 4.88 -8.99
C ASP A 145 -2.33 3.45 -8.76
N LEU A 146 -3.05 2.66 -7.97
CA LEU A 146 -2.70 1.25 -7.73
C LEU A 146 -2.71 0.43 -9.03
N ILE A 147 -3.70 0.64 -9.90
CA ILE A 147 -3.75 -0.04 -11.21
C ILE A 147 -2.56 0.37 -12.07
N ALA A 148 -2.21 1.66 -12.11
CA ALA A 148 -1.03 2.15 -12.83
C ALA A 148 0.27 1.49 -12.31
N TRP A 149 0.41 1.37 -10.99
CA TRP A 149 1.56 0.70 -10.38
C TRP A 149 1.58 -0.80 -10.68
N LEU A 150 0.44 -1.50 -10.63
CA LEU A 150 0.35 -2.92 -10.98
C LEU A 150 0.72 -3.16 -12.44
N LYS A 151 0.31 -2.30 -13.37
CA LYS A 151 0.69 -2.39 -14.79
C LYS A 151 2.20 -2.22 -14.98
N ALA A 152 2.82 -1.32 -14.22
CA ALA A 152 4.25 -1.05 -14.29
C ALA A 152 5.12 -2.13 -13.61
N ASN A 153 4.64 -2.77 -12.54
CA ASN A 153 5.46 -3.64 -11.67
C ASN A 153 5.01 -5.09 -11.62
N GLY A 154 3.71 -5.35 -11.79
CA GLY A 154 3.14 -6.70 -11.85
C GLY A 154 3.25 -7.33 -13.23
N GLY A 155 3.65 -6.56 -14.25
CA GLY A 155 3.58 -6.95 -15.65
C GLY A 155 2.21 -6.64 -16.24
N SER A 156 2.21 -5.99 -17.40
CA SER A 156 1.06 -5.95 -18.30
C SER A 156 1.07 -7.17 -19.21
#